data_AF-A0A955Q9B8-F1
#
_entry.id   AF-A0A955Q9B8-F1
#
_cell.length_a   1.000
_cell.length_b   1.000
_cell.length_c   1.000
_cell.angle_alpha   90.00
_cell.angle_beta   90.00
_cell.angle_gamma   90.00
#
_symmetry.space_group_name_H-M   'P 1'
#
loop_
_entity.id
_entity.type
_entity.pdbx_description
1 polymer ?
#
loop_
_entity_poly.entity_id
_entity_poly.type
_entity_poly.pdbx_seq_one_letter_code
_entity_poly.pdbx_strand_id
1 'polypeptide(L)'
;MGEILDGQDESQLILQCQQQDHEAFGRLIDRYAGAVLNVIARMISNQADAQDVAQETFVAAYKGLQSFRADSRFSTWLHRIAVNKAKDYLRAQGRRQEREGSIPAGEDGEDPILEVPDERTPEQGASEKQTARHLELAIQRLSPLYREAFVLKHVEGMEYEEMAQILGVGKDVLKMRVYKARIKLSKELDWLKEDV
;
A
#
# COMPACT_ATOMS: atom_id res chain seq x y z
N MET A 1 18.40 -12.77 0.15
CA MET A 1 18.23 -13.87 -0.79
C MET A 1 17.37 -13.34 -1.91
N GLY A 2 17.95 -13.12 -3.09
CA GLY A 2 17.19 -12.78 -4.29
C GLY A 2 16.39 -14.01 -4.69
N GLU A 3 15.07 -13.86 -4.79
CA GLU A 3 14.22 -14.92 -5.35
C GLU A 3 14.50 -15.02 -6.85
N ILE A 4 14.91 -16.21 -7.28
CA ILE A 4 15.25 -16.54 -8.67
C ILE A 4 14.00 -17.14 -9.31
N LEU A 5 13.41 -16.46 -10.30
CA LEU A 5 12.55 -17.07 -11.32
C LEU A 5 12.78 -16.31 -12.63
N ASP A 6 12.87 -17.06 -13.73
CA ASP A 6 13.38 -16.70 -15.08
C ASP A 6 14.90 -16.78 -15.30
N GLY A 7 15.65 -17.36 -14.34
CA GLY A 7 17.07 -17.68 -14.50
C GLY A 7 18.02 -16.47 -14.50
N GLN A 8 17.50 -15.24 -14.42
CA GLN A 8 18.30 -14.03 -14.24
C GLN A 8 18.12 -13.46 -12.84
N ASP A 9 19.23 -13.06 -12.24
CA ASP A 9 19.26 -12.42 -10.92
C ASP A 9 18.62 -11.03 -10.97
N GLU A 10 17.90 -10.63 -9.91
CA GLU A 10 17.29 -9.30 -9.75
C GLU A 10 18.34 -8.21 -9.97
N SER A 11 19.54 -8.43 -9.43
CA SER A 11 20.70 -7.54 -9.59
C SER A 11 21.11 -7.39 -11.06
N GLN A 12 21.05 -8.48 -11.83
CA GLN A 12 21.41 -8.46 -13.26
C GLN A 12 20.38 -7.69 -14.08
N LEU A 13 19.09 -7.89 -13.82
CA LEU A 13 18.03 -7.14 -14.48
C LEU A 13 18.16 -5.63 -14.18
N ILE A 14 18.47 -5.26 -12.94
CA ILE A 14 18.70 -3.87 -12.55
C ILE A 14 19.88 -3.27 -13.33
N LEU A 15 21.00 -3.98 -13.43
CA LEU A 15 22.17 -3.52 -14.19
C LEU A 15 21.85 -3.34 -15.68
N GLN A 16 21.08 -4.25 -16.28
CA GLN A 16 20.63 -4.13 -17.67
C GLN A 16 19.72 -2.91 -17.86
N CYS A 17 18.77 -2.70 -16.95
CA CYS A 17 17.90 -1.51 -16.98
C CYS A 17 18.71 -0.21 -16.91
N GLN A 18 19.76 -0.16 -16.08
CA GLN A 18 20.67 0.99 -15.99
C GLN A 18 21.43 1.23 -17.30
N GLN A 19 21.67 0.16 -18.08
CA GLN A 19 22.22 0.24 -19.44
C GLN A 19 21.16 0.52 -20.52
N GLN A 20 19.96 0.97 -20.14
CA GLN A 20 18.85 1.30 -21.03
C GLN A 20 18.22 0.10 -21.76
N ASP A 21 18.36 -1.10 -21.20
CA ASP A 21 17.61 -2.28 -21.66
C ASP A 21 16.14 -2.18 -21.23
N HIS A 22 15.27 -1.89 -22.19
CA HIS A 22 13.83 -1.76 -21.95
C HIS A 22 13.13 -3.11 -21.69
N GLU A 23 13.64 -4.21 -22.26
CA GLU A 23 13.06 -5.55 -22.04
C GLU A 23 13.39 -6.05 -20.64
N ALA A 24 14.58 -5.76 -20.13
CA ALA A 24 14.94 -6.01 -18.74
C ALA A 24 14.00 -5.28 -17.76
N PHE A 25 13.61 -4.04 -18.10
CA PHE A 25 12.67 -3.28 -17.27
C PHE A 25 11.26 -3.87 -17.30
N GLY A 26 10.78 -4.33 -18.46
CA GLY A 26 9.50 -5.05 -18.57
C GLY A 26 9.44 -6.26 -17.64
N ARG A 27 10.48 -7.11 -17.68
CA ARG A 27 10.58 -8.28 -16.78
C ARG A 27 10.62 -7.89 -15.29
N LEU A 28 11.31 -6.79 -14.97
CA LEU A 28 11.33 -6.26 -13.62
C LEU A 28 9.94 -5.76 -13.19
N ILE A 29 9.19 -5.09 -14.06
CA ILE A 29 7.81 -4.68 -13.77
C ILE A 29 6.93 -5.89 -13.54
N ASP A 30 6.95 -6.88 -14.44
CA ASP A 30 6.07 -8.06 -14.36
C ASP A 30 6.22 -8.77 -13.00
N ARG A 31 7.46 -8.79 -12.47
CA ARG A 31 7.77 -9.33 -11.15
C ARG A 31 7.10 -8.58 -9.99
N TYR A 32 7.00 -7.25 -10.05
CA TYR A 32 6.51 -6.43 -8.92
C TYR A 32 5.15 -5.79 -9.15
N ALA A 33 4.57 -5.90 -10.34
CA ALA A 33 3.26 -5.34 -10.71
C ALA A 33 2.18 -5.68 -9.69
N GLY A 34 2.05 -6.96 -9.34
CA GLY A 34 1.09 -7.43 -8.35
C GLY A 34 1.31 -6.84 -6.96
N ALA A 35 2.55 -6.86 -6.46
CA ALA A 35 2.88 -6.34 -5.13
C ALA A 35 2.65 -4.82 -5.01
N VAL A 36 3.06 -4.06 -6.03
CA VAL A 36 2.85 -2.60 -6.08
C VAL A 36 1.36 -2.27 -6.13
N LEU A 37 0.60 -2.93 -7.01
CA LEU A 37 -0.83 -2.69 -7.12
C LEU A 37 -1.55 -3.04 -5.82
N ASN A 38 -1.18 -4.15 -5.18
CA ASN A 38 -1.74 -4.59 -3.91
C ASN A 38 -1.54 -3.58 -2.77
N VAL A 39 -0.35 -2.99 -2.66
CA VAL A 39 -0.08 -1.92 -1.67
C VAL A 39 -0.94 -0.70 -1.96
N ILE A 40 -1.00 -0.26 -3.22
CA ILE A 40 -1.72 0.95 -3.61
C ILE A 40 -3.23 0.77 -3.43
N ALA A 41 -3.79 -0.37 -3.82
CA ALA A 41 -5.23 -0.68 -3.68
C ALA A 41 -5.69 -0.78 -2.22
N ARG A 42 -4.78 -1.08 -1.28
CA ARG A 42 -5.07 -1.03 0.16
C ARG A 42 -4.99 0.37 0.74
N MET A 43 -4.37 1.31 0.01
CA MET A 43 -4.31 2.72 0.40
C MET A 43 -5.42 3.54 -0.25
N ILE A 44 -5.78 3.25 -1.50
CA ILE A 44 -6.76 3.96 -2.32
C ILE A 44 -7.98 3.06 -2.56
N SER A 45 -9.16 3.51 -2.15
CA SER A 45 -10.39 2.71 -2.22
C SER A 45 -10.91 2.48 -3.64
N ASN A 46 -10.65 3.38 -4.58
CA ASN A 46 -11.08 3.24 -5.97
C ASN A 46 -10.04 2.42 -6.77
N GLN A 47 -10.50 1.34 -7.41
CA GLN A 47 -9.64 0.44 -8.16
C GLN A 47 -9.02 1.06 -9.42
N ALA A 48 -9.77 1.90 -10.15
CA ALA A 48 -9.25 2.58 -11.34
C ALA A 48 -8.16 3.58 -10.95
N ASP A 49 -8.41 4.37 -9.90
CA ASP A 49 -7.42 5.30 -9.36
C ASP A 49 -6.17 4.56 -8.87
N ALA A 50 -6.33 3.39 -8.25
CA ALA A 50 -5.21 2.57 -7.81
C ALA A 50 -4.35 2.06 -8.99
N GLN A 51 -4.99 1.70 -10.11
CA GLN A 51 -4.29 1.30 -11.33
C GLN A 51 -3.53 2.48 -11.95
N ASP A 52 -4.13 3.66 -12.01
CA ASP A 52 -3.48 4.86 -12.51
C ASP A 52 -2.26 5.25 -11.66
N VAL A 53 -2.40 5.20 -10.34
CA VAL A 53 -1.29 5.46 -9.41
C VAL A 53 -0.20 4.38 -9.50
N ALA A 54 -0.56 3.12 -9.76
CA ALA A 54 0.41 2.06 -10.01
C ALA A 54 1.19 2.31 -11.31
N GLN A 55 0.52 2.75 -12.37
CA GLN A 55 1.19 3.12 -13.62
C GLN A 55 2.15 4.29 -13.41
N GLU A 56 1.71 5.34 -12.72
CA GLU A 56 2.59 6.46 -12.36
C GLU A 56 3.80 6.03 -11.53
N THR A 57 3.61 5.05 -10.65
CA THR A 57 4.67 4.45 -9.83
C THR A 57 5.73 3.80 -10.71
N PHE A 58 5.33 2.99 -11.69
CA PHE A 58 6.28 2.35 -12.60
C PHE A 58 6.99 3.34 -13.52
N VAL A 59 6.31 4.40 -13.98
CA VAL A 59 6.96 5.48 -14.74
C VAL A 59 8.00 6.20 -13.87
N ALA A 60 7.68 6.48 -12.60
CA ALA A 60 8.62 7.10 -11.67
C ALA A 60 9.79 6.16 -11.35
N ALA A 61 9.53 4.86 -11.17
CA ALA A 61 10.55 3.85 -10.97
C ALA A 61 11.49 3.76 -12.18
N TYR A 62 10.96 3.72 -13.40
CA TYR A 62 11.78 3.72 -14.63
C TYR A 62 12.77 4.89 -14.65
N LYS A 63 12.28 6.10 -14.39
CA LYS A 63 13.10 7.32 -14.35
C LYS A 63 14.13 7.31 -13.21
N GLY A 64 13.75 6.75 -12.06
CA GLY A 64 14.60 6.70 -10.88
C GLY A 64 15.65 5.58 -10.89
N LEU A 65 15.43 4.51 -11.66
CA LEU A 65 16.23 3.29 -11.63
C LEU A 65 17.70 3.51 -12.01
N GLN A 66 17.95 4.48 -12.89
CA GLN A 66 19.30 4.94 -13.25
C GLN A 66 20.14 5.41 -12.05
N SER A 67 19.47 5.91 -11.01
CA SER A 67 20.11 6.41 -9.79
C SER A 67 20.04 5.44 -8.62
N PHE A 68 19.46 4.25 -8.81
CA PHE A 68 19.34 3.24 -7.76
C PHE A 68 20.70 2.63 -7.44
N ARG A 69 21.14 2.76 -6.18
CA ARG A 69 22.48 2.33 -5.72
C ARG A 69 22.50 1.00 -4.96
N ALA A 70 21.38 0.29 -4.86
CA ALA A 70 21.26 -0.93 -4.06
C ALA A 70 21.60 -0.76 -2.55
N ASP A 71 21.46 0.46 -2.01
CA ASP A 71 21.57 0.75 -0.57
C ASP A 71 20.42 0.09 0.25
N SER A 72 19.36 -0.36 -0.43
CA SER A 72 18.24 -1.15 0.09
C SER A 72 17.86 -2.23 -0.92
N ARG A 73 16.99 -3.18 -0.55
CA ARG A 73 16.36 -4.07 -1.53
C ARG A 73 15.60 -3.24 -2.57
N PHE A 74 15.54 -3.74 -3.80
CA PHE A 74 14.80 -3.07 -4.87
C PHE A 74 13.31 -2.97 -4.53
N SER A 75 12.72 -4.04 -3.98
CA SER A 75 11.34 -4.04 -3.50
C SER A 75 11.07 -2.91 -2.51
N THR A 76 11.92 -2.74 -1.49
CA THR A 76 11.81 -1.65 -0.50
C THR A 76 11.84 -0.27 -1.16
N TRP A 77 12.74 -0.08 -2.12
CA TRP A 77 12.84 1.17 -2.88
C TRP A 77 11.59 1.42 -3.75
N LEU A 78 11.08 0.39 -4.43
CA LEU A 78 9.90 0.47 -5.27
C LEU A 78 8.63 0.73 -4.45
N HIS A 79 8.47 0.05 -3.31
CA HIS A 79 7.38 0.31 -2.38
C HIS A 79 7.42 1.74 -1.83
N ARG A 80 8.61 2.30 -1.59
CA ARG A 80 8.73 3.72 -1.21
C ARG A 80 8.14 4.64 -2.27
N ILE A 81 8.40 4.37 -3.55
CA ILE A 81 7.82 5.15 -4.65
C ILE A 81 6.30 4.98 -4.65
N ALA A 82 5.81 3.74 -4.56
CA ALA A 82 4.38 3.41 -4.55
C ALA A 82 3.62 4.12 -3.43
N VAL A 83 4.12 4.03 -2.19
CA VAL A 83 3.51 4.65 -1.01
C VAL A 83 3.50 6.17 -1.14
N ASN A 84 4.60 6.77 -1.61
CA ASN A 84 4.64 8.22 -1.81
C ASN A 84 3.65 8.68 -2.87
N LYS A 85 3.56 7.95 -4.00
CA LYS A 85 2.58 8.22 -5.05
C LYS A 85 1.13 8.11 -4.55
N ALA A 86 0.81 7.06 -3.79
CA ALA A 86 -0.50 6.92 -3.17
C ALA A 86 -0.81 8.05 -2.18
N LYS A 87 0.17 8.50 -1.39
CA LYS A 87 0.00 9.63 -0.47
C LYS A 87 -0.24 10.94 -1.20
N ASP A 88 0.50 11.19 -2.28
CA ASP A 88 0.34 12.40 -3.08
C ASP A 88 -1.03 12.44 -3.77
N TYR A 89 -1.51 11.29 -4.25
CA TYR A 89 -2.87 11.12 -4.75
C TYR A 89 -3.93 11.46 -3.68
N LEU A 90 -3.86 10.81 -2.50
CA LEU A 90 -4.83 11.03 -1.42
C LEU A 90 -4.82 12.48 -0.92
N ARG A 91 -3.65 13.13 -0.83
CA ARG A 91 -3.54 14.56 -0.48
C ARG A 91 -4.20 15.44 -1.55
N ALA A 92 -4.03 15.13 -2.83
CA ALA A 92 -4.67 15.88 -3.91
C ALA A 92 -6.19 15.69 -3.91
N GLN A 93 -6.66 14.48 -3.64
CA GLN A 93 -8.08 14.15 -3.51
C GLN A 93 -8.72 14.89 -2.33
N GLY A 94 -8.09 14.89 -1.15
CA GLY A 94 -8.58 15.63 0.03
C GLY A 94 -8.72 17.14 -0.23
N ARG A 95 -7.69 17.76 -0.82
CA ARG A 95 -7.76 19.18 -1.23
C ARG A 95 -8.86 19.47 -2.23
N ARG A 96 -9.18 18.51 -3.11
CA ARG A 96 -10.28 18.65 -4.07
C ARG A 96 -11.63 18.61 -3.37
N GLN A 97 -11.82 17.67 -2.44
CA GLN A 97 -13.04 17.55 -1.63
C GLN A 97 -13.28 18.80 -0.76
N GLU A 98 -12.23 19.35 -0.14
CA GLU A 98 -12.29 20.60 0.63
C GLU A 98 -12.78 21.77 -0.23
N ARG A 99 -12.26 21.90 -1.45
CA ARG A 99 -12.66 22.96 -2.40
C ARG A 99 -14.09 22.78 -2.92
N GLU A 100 -14.55 21.54 -3.04
CA GLU A 100 -15.91 21.18 -3.46
C GLU A 100 -16.93 21.24 -2.29
N GLY A 101 -16.51 21.67 -1.09
CA GLY A 101 -17.39 21.87 0.06
C GLY A 101 -17.71 20.58 0.83
N SER A 102 -16.98 19.49 0.58
CA SER A 102 -17.04 18.27 1.39
C SER A 102 -16.13 18.46 2.61
N ILE A 103 -16.68 18.37 3.81
CA ILE A 103 -15.96 18.61 5.07
C ILE A 103 -14.77 17.63 5.18
N PRO A 104 -13.52 18.09 5.33
CA PRO A 104 -12.41 17.19 5.61
C PRO A 104 -12.56 16.63 7.03
N ALA A 105 -12.40 15.30 7.18
CA ALA A 105 -12.14 14.71 8.48
C ALA A 105 -10.80 15.26 8.99
N GLY A 106 -10.87 16.22 9.91
CA GLY A 106 -9.72 16.94 10.44
C GLY A 106 -8.85 16.06 11.33
N GLU A 107 -7.54 16.28 11.28
CA GLU A 107 -6.50 15.42 11.88
C GLU A 107 -6.50 15.30 13.43
N ASP A 108 -7.46 15.86 14.18
CA ASP A 108 -7.49 15.78 15.66
C ASP A 108 -8.92 15.74 16.27
N GLY A 109 -9.89 15.17 15.55
CA GLY A 109 -11.23 14.87 16.09
C GLY A 109 -11.53 13.39 15.93
N GLU A 110 -12.45 12.83 16.73
CA GLU A 110 -12.98 11.49 16.45
C GLU A 110 -13.52 11.45 15.02
N ASP A 111 -12.76 10.80 14.13
CA ASP A 111 -13.03 10.81 12.69
C ASP A 111 -14.36 10.12 12.36
N PRO A 112 -15.20 10.69 11.48
CA PRO A 112 -16.41 10.05 11.01
C PRO A 112 -16.06 8.77 10.26
N ILE A 113 -16.72 7.68 10.63
CA ILE A 113 -16.65 6.39 9.95
C ILE A 113 -17.17 6.60 8.53
N LEU A 114 -16.30 6.54 7.53
CA LEU A 114 -16.70 6.51 6.12
C LEU A 114 -17.44 5.19 5.86
N GLU A 115 -18.76 5.29 5.68
CA GLU A 115 -19.57 4.17 5.21
C GLU A 115 -19.18 3.85 3.76
N VAL A 116 -18.74 2.61 3.55
CA VAL A 116 -18.47 2.07 2.21
C VAL A 116 -19.67 1.17 1.88
N PRO A 117 -20.35 1.35 0.73
CA PRO A 117 -21.49 0.53 0.36
C PRO A 117 -21.12 -0.94 0.20
N ASP A 118 -21.95 -1.82 0.79
CA ASP A 118 -21.78 -3.27 0.77
C ASP A 118 -22.63 -3.90 -0.35
N GLU A 119 -21.99 -4.53 -1.34
CA GLU A 119 -22.66 -5.21 -2.46
C GLU A 119 -22.51 -6.75 -2.32
N ARG A 120 -23.61 -7.52 -2.42
CA ARG A 120 -23.83 -8.84 -1.76
C ARG A 120 -23.54 -10.13 -2.60
N THR A 121 -23.36 -11.28 -1.88
CA THR A 121 -23.66 -12.75 -2.13
C THR A 121 -22.75 -13.67 -3.01
N PRO A 122 -22.75 -15.06 -2.92
CA PRO A 122 -23.29 -16.06 -1.93
C PRO A 122 -22.32 -17.23 -1.42
N GLU A 123 -22.65 -17.80 -0.25
CA GLU A 123 -22.16 -18.90 0.68
C GLU A 123 -21.34 -20.10 0.12
N GLN A 124 -20.41 -20.82 0.78
CA GLN A 124 -19.74 -20.84 2.11
C GLN A 124 -18.23 -20.51 2.01
N GLY A 125 -17.62 -20.63 0.82
CA GLY A 125 -16.40 -19.88 0.48
C GLY A 125 -16.64 -18.36 0.44
N ALA A 126 -17.90 -17.94 0.58
CA ALA A 126 -18.28 -16.56 0.85
C ALA A 126 -17.96 -16.12 2.28
N SER A 127 -17.95 -16.99 3.29
CA SER A 127 -17.69 -16.53 4.67
C SER A 127 -16.26 -16.02 4.83
N GLU A 128 -15.27 -16.75 4.29
CA GLU A 128 -13.87 -16.31 4.25
C GLU A 128 -13.69 -15.07 3.36
N LYS A 129 -14.32 -15.05 2.17
CA LYS A 129 -14.28 -13.88 1.27
C LYS A 129 -14.97 -12.67 1.87
N GLN A 130 -16.03 -12.86 2.64
CA GLN A 130 -16.79 -11.81 3.31
C GLN A 130 -16.00 -11.28 4.49
N THR A 131 -15.38 -12.16 5.30
CA THR A 131 -14.44 -11.79 6.35
C THR A 131 -13.25 -11.01 5.79
N ALA A 132 -12.64 -11.49 4.70
CA ALA A 132 -11.56 -10.81 4.01
C ALA A 132 -11.99 -9.43 3.50
N ARG A 133 -13.19 -9.32 2.91
CA ARG A 133 -13.77 -8.05 2.46
C ARG A 133 -14.01 -7.10 3.62
N HIS A 134 -14.57 -7.56 4.73
CA HIS A 134 -14.78 -6.73 5.92
C HIS A 134 -13.46 -6.23 6.49
N LEU A 135 -12.42 -7.08 6.54
CA LEU A 135 -11.08 -6.66 6.91
C LEU A 135 -10.52 -5.60 5.96
N GLU A 136 -10.70 -5.78 4.65
CA GLU A 136 -10.22 -4.82 3.64
C GLU A 136 -10.92 -3.46 3.77
N LEU A 137 -12.23 -3.45 4.00
CA LEU A 137 -13.00 -2.25 4.28
C LEU A 137 -12.57 -1.57 5.60
N ALA A 138 -12.35 -2.35 6.65
CA ALA A 138 -11.87 -1.83 7.93
C ALA A 138 -10.48 -1.18 7.79
N ILE A 139 -9.57 -1.80 7.03
CA ILE A 139 -8.25 -1.21 6.70
C ILE A 139 -8.44 0.11 5.96
N GLN A 140 -9.36 0.18 4.99
CA GLN A 140 -9.67 1.41 4.25
C GLN A 140 -10.34 2.50 5.10
N ARG A 141 -10.86 2.19 6.28
CA ARG A 141 -11.42 3.18 7.22
C ARG A 141 -10.40 3.70 8.23
N LEU A 142 -9.25 3.05 8.37
CA LEU A 142 -8.16 3.58 9.19
C LEU A 142 -7.70 4.93 8.65
N SER A 143 -7.36 5.86 9.57
CA SER A 143 -6.72 7.10 9.17
C SER A 143 -5.43 6.82 8.38
N PRO A 144 -5.03 7.70 7.43
CA PRO A 144 -3.93 7.40 6.51
C PRO A 144 -2.63 6.95 7.20
N LEU A 145 -2.27 7.59 8.32
CA LEU A 145 -1.06 7.27 9.10
C LEU A 145 -1.09 5.87 9.73
N TYR A 146 -2.27 5.37 10.12
CA TYR A 146 -2.43 4.04 10.69
C TYR A 146 -2.54 2.98 9.59
N ARG A 147 -3.25 3.30 8.50
CA ARG A 147 -3.38 2.45 7.32
C ARG A 147 -2.01 2.14 6.70
N GLU A 148 -1.21 3.18 6.42
CA GLU A 148 0.11 3.00 5.80
C GLU A 148 1.03 2.12 6.67
N ALA A 149 1.03 2.33 7.99
CA ALA A 149 1.87 1.56 8.90
C ALA A 149 1.39 0.10 9.01
N PHE A 150 0.07 -0.12 9.04
CA PHE A 150 -0.52 -1.46 9.11
C PHE A 150 -0.26 -2.26 7.85
N VAL A 151 -0.50 -1.69 6.67
CA VAL A 151 -0.28 -2.35 5.37
C VAL A 151 1.18 -2.76 5.24
N LEU A 152 2.13 -1.85 5.47
CA LEU A 152 3.56 -2.19 5.34
C LEU A 152 4.00 -3.26 6.34
N LYS A 153 3.51 -3.24 7.59
CA LYS A 153 3.95 -4.22 8.59
C LYS A 153 3.30 -5.59 8.43
N HIS A 154 1.98 -5.63 8.24
CA HIS A 154 1.20 -6.87 8.36
C HIS A 154 0.81 -7.46 7.02
N VAL A 155 0.73 -6.66 5.96
CA VAL A 155 0.41 -7.15 4.62
C VAL A 155 1.69 -7.41 3.83
N GLU A 156 2.60 -6.43 3.82
CA GLU A 156 3.87 -6.56 3.10
C GLU A 156 4.98 -7.23 3.93
N GLY A 157 4.75 -7.47 5.23
CA GLY A 157 5.69 -8.18 6.10
C GLY A 157 6.99 -7.41 6.37
N MET A 158 7.02 -6.10 6.17
CA MET A 158 8.26 -5.31 6.26
C MET A 158 8.76 -5.15 7.69
N GLU A 159 10.08 -5.00 7.83
CA GLU A 159 10.69 -4.65 9.10
C GLU A 159 10.60 -3.15 9.39
N TYR A 160 10.59 -2.78 10.68
CA TYR A 160 10.45 -1.38 11.07
C TYR A 160 11.56 -0.47 10.53
N GLU A 161 12.74 -1.01 10.23
CA GLU A 161 13.82 -0.29 9.55
C GLU A 161 13.42 0.10 8.12
N GLU A 162 12.90 -0.84 7.34
CA GLU A 162 12.46 -0.62 5.96
C GLU A 162 11.27 0.35 5.92
N MET A 163 10.33 0.17 6.84
CA MET A 163 9.20 1.08 7.00
C MET A 163 9.64 2.52 7.32
N ALA A 164 10.68 2.69 8.15
CA ALA A 164 11.21 4.01 8.49
C ALA A 164 11.82 4.69 7.25
N GLN A 165 12.51 3.93 6.40
CA GLN A 165 13.03 4.42 5.12
C GLN A 165 11.92 4.81 4.13
N ILE A 166 10.79 4.10 4.16
CA ILE A 166 9.63 4.36 3.30
C ILE A 166 8.85 5.59 3.79
N LEU A 167 8.52 5.63 5.08
CA LEU A 167 7.58 6.60 5.65
C LEU A 167 8.26 7.85 6.22
N GLY A 168 9.59 7.85 6.39
CA GLY A 168 10.35 9.00 6.89
C GLY A 168 10.07 9.33 8.36
N VAL A 169 9.65 8.34 9.16
CA VAL A 169 9.35 8.50 10.60
C VAL A 169 10.11 7.48 11.43
N GLY A 170 10.38 7.81 12.70
CA GLY A 170 11.14 6.95 13.61
C GLY A 170 10.41 5.64 13.95
N LYS A 171 11.20 4.59 14.26
CA LYS A 171 10.68 3.24 14.58
C LYS A 171 9.64 3.23 15.71
N ASP A 172 9.82 4.05 16.74
CA ASP A 172 8.88 4.06 17.87
C ASP A 172 7.53 4.68 17.50
N VAL A 173 7.53 5.68 16.61
CA VAL A 173 6.30 6.21 16.00
C VAL A 173 5.61 5.13 15.16
N LEU A 174 6.37 4.34 14.40
CA LEU A 174 5.82 3.23 13.61
C LEU A 174 5.20 2.14 14.48
N LYS A 175 5.88 1.71 15.55
CA LYS A 175 5.33 0.74 16.50
C LYS A 175 4.02 1.23 17.10
N MET A 176 3.96 2.52 17.48
CA MET A 176 2.75 3.14 17.99
C MET A 176 1.64 3.14 16.93
N ARG A 177 1.92 3.55 15.69
CA ARG A 177 0.93 3.56 14.60
C ARG A 177 0.40 2.16 14.29
N VAL A 178 1.27 1.15 14.20
CA VAL A 178 0.88 -0.26 14.01
C VAL A 178 0.00 -0.72 15.17
N TYR A 179 0.38 -0.41 16.40
CA TYR A 179 -0.41 -0.77 17.59
C TYR A 179 -1.80 -0.11 17.57
N LYS A 180 -1.87 1.19 17.28
CA LYS A 180 -3.14 1.92 17.18
C LYS A 180 -4.03 1.38 16.05
N ALA A 181 -3.44 1.05 14.89
CA ALA A 181 -4.15 0.41 13.80
C ALA A 181 -4.77 -0.92 14.23
N ARG A 182 -3.99 -1.79 14.90
CA ARG A 182 -4.49 -3.07 15.43
C ARG A 182 -5.64 -2.91 16.41
N ILE A 183 -5.57 -1.93 17.31
CA ILE A 183 -6.68 -1.65 18.25
C ILE A 183 -7.94 -1.24 17.48
N LYS A 184 -7.82 -0.30 16.52
CA LYS A 184 -8.97 0.17 15.74
C LYS A 184 -9.61 -0.98 14.95
N LEU A 185 -8.81 -1.77 14.24
CA LEU A 185 -9.29 -2.94 13.50
C LEU A 185 -9.92 -3.99 14.42
N SER A 186 -9.30 -4.28 15.57
CA SER A 186 -9.86 -5.25 16.52
C SER A 186 -11.22 -4.82 17.08
N LYS A 187 -11.47 -3.52 17.23
CA LYS A 187 -12.77 -3.00 17.68
C LYS A 187 -13.81 -3.08 16.56
N GLU A 188 -13.41 -2.76 15.34
CA GLU A 188 -14.30 -2.77 14.18
C GLU A 188 -14.69 -4.19 13.75
N LEU A 189 -13.83 -5.17 14.03
CA LEU A 189 -14.01 -6.58 13.69
C LEU A 189 -14.43 -7.43 14.90
N ASP A 190 -14.81 -6.82 16.02
CA ASP A 190 -15.11 -7.57 17.26
C ASP A 190 -16.34 -8.47 17.08
N TRP A 191 -17.31 -8.04 16.26
CA TRP A 191 -18.51 -8.81 15.91
C TRP A 191 -18.21 -10.12 15.17
N LEU A 192 -17.08 -10.22 14.46
CA LEU A 192 -16.67 -11.48 13.81
C LEU A 192 -16.28 -12.58 14.81
N LYS A 193 -16.07 -12.24 16.09
CA LYS A 193 -15.79 -13.22 17.14
C LYS A 193 -17.06 -13.81 17.76
N GLU A 194 -18.22 -13.19 17.54
CA GLU A 194 -19.51 -13.65 18.08
C GLU A 194 -20.21 -14.65 17.15
N ASP A 195 -19.83 -14.68 15.86
CA ASP A 195 -20.41 -15.54 14.82
C ASP A 195 -19.64 -16.88 14.61
N VAL A 196 -18.66 -17.21 15.46
CA VAL A 196 -17.88 -18.48 15.45
C VAL A 196 -18.09 -19.24 16.75
#